data_AF-A0A527ICP9-F1
#
_entry.id   AF-A0A527ICP9-F1
#
_cell.length_a   1.000
_cell.length_b   1.000
_cell.length_c   1.000
_cell.angle_alpha   90.00
_cell.angle_beta   90.00
_cell.angle_gamma   90.00
#
_symmetry.space_group_name_H-M   'P 1'
#
loop_
_entity.id
_entity.type
_entity.pdbx_description
1 polymer ?
#
loop_
_entity_poly.entity_id
_entity_poly.type
_entity_poly.pdbx_seq_one_letter_code
_entity_poly.pdbx_strand_id
1 'polypeptide(L)'
;FLRSDAVFDAANNPEIQFRSTSVTRTSDTTALVSGRLTARGKTFPEKFTAELGGLKAGTIKFHVTGKVLRSRYGMDVGTPIYSNIVDFDMTLTGKRG
;
A
#
# COMPACT_ATOMS: atom_id res chain seq x y z
N PHE A 1 9.21 15.49 -11.17
CA PHE A 1 8.43 14.52 -11.99
C PHE A 1 7.45 13.72 -11.14
N LEU A 2 7.88 12.90 -10.16
CA LEU A 2 6.90 12.15 -9.34
C LEU A 2 5.94 13.04 -8.53
N ARG A 3 6.41 14.14 -7.96
CA ARG A 3 5.58 15.05 -7.15
C ARG A 3 4.59 15.93 -7.95
N SER A 4 4.69 15.95 -9.28
CA SER A 4 3.84 16.84 -10.09
C SER A 4 2.38 16.37 -10.11
N ASP A 5 1.50 17.27 -10.54
CA ASP A 5 0.07 17.08 -10.79
C ASP A 5 -0.26 15.83 -11.64
N ALA A 6 0.61 15.53 -12.61
CA ALA A 6 0.54 14.37 -13.48
C ALA A 6 0.61 13.01 -12.74
N VAL A 7 1.23 12.97 -11.56
CA VAL A 7 1.52 11.71 -10.85
C VAL A 7 0.94 11.74 -9.44
N PHE A 8 1.51 12.50 -8.50
CA PHE A 8 1.00 12.53 -7.12
C PHE A 8 0.17 13.76 -6.78
N ASP A 9 0.34 14.88 -7.50
CA ASP A 9 -0.26 16.17 -7.13
C ASP A 9 -0.01 16.50 -5.65
N ALA A 10 1.24 16.40 -5.23
CA ALA A 10 1.62 16.41 -3.82
C ALA A 10 1.30 17.74 -3.11
N ALA A 11 1.08 18.82 -3.87
CA ALA A 11 0.66 20.12 -3.33
C ALA A 11 -0.77 20.09 -2.79
N ASN A 12 -1.69 19.41 -3.49
CA ASN A 12 -3.10 19.29 -3.09
C ASN A 12 -3.40 17.97 -2.36
N ASN A 13 -2.53 16.97 -2.52
CA ASN A 13 -2.69 15.63 -1.97
C ASN A 13 -1.38 15.18 -1.30
N PRO A 14 -1.06 15.73 -0.12
CA PRO A 14 0.24 15.53 0.51
C PRO A 14 0.45 14.12 1.05
N GLU A 15 -0.62 13.33 1.17
CA GLU A 15 -0.60 12.01 1.77
C GLU A 15 -1.38 10.97 0.96
N ILE A 16 -0.91 9.73 1.07
CA ILE A 16 -1.62 8.52 0.66
C ILE A 16 -1.94 7.76 1.94
N GLN A 17 -3.22 7.48 2.17
CA GLN A 17 -3.68 6.82 3.38
C GLN A 17 -4.22 5.43 3.07
N PHE A 18 -3.73 4.42 3.77
CA PHE A 18 -4.38 3.11 3.83
C PHE A 18 -5.00 2.90 5.20
N ARG A 19 -6.30 2.58 5.23
CA ARG A 19 -7.04 2.25 6.46
C ARG A 19 -7.56 0.82 6.35
N SER A 20 -7.00 -0.08 7.17
CA SER A 20 -7.45 -1.48 7.23
C SER A 20 -8.89 -1.57 7.73
N THR A 21 -9.71 -2.37 7.06
CA THR A 21 -11.10 -2.68 7.45
C THR A 21 -11.24 -4.10 7.97
N SER A 22 -10.38 -5.02 7.53
CA SER A 22 -10.34 -6.39 8.03
C SER A 22 -8.96 -7.02 7.86
N VAL A 23 -8.67 -7.99 8.74
CA VAL A 23 -7.47 -8.82 8.66
C VAL A 23 -7.93 -10.27 8.76
N THR A 24 -7.61 -11.06 7.76
CA THR A 24 -7.92 -12.49 7.72
C THR A 24 -6.61 -13.27 7.69
N ARG A 25 -6.32 -14.03 8.74
CA ARG A 25 -5.15 -14.91 8.77
C ARG A 25 -5.31 -15.99 7.69
N THR A 26 -4.29 -16.16 6.85
CA THR A 26 -4.29 -17.13 5.74
C THR A 26 -3.35 -18.31 6.00
N SER A 27 -2.36 -18.15 6.88
CA SER A 27 -1.52 -19.24 7.38
C SER A 27 -0.94 -18.90 8.75
N ASP A 28 -0.04 -19.75 9.25
CA ASP A 28 0.64 -19.45 10.50
C ASP A 28 1.45 -18.15 10.48
N THR A 29 1.98 -17.78 9.32
CA THR A 29 2.83 -16.61 9.12
C THR A 29 2.23 -15.57 8.19
N THR A 30 1.09 -15.83 7.54
CA THR A 30 0.51 -14.89 6.56
C THR A 30 -0.90 -14.43 6.93
N ALA A 31 -1.23 -13.21 6.56
CA ALA A 31 -2.57 -12.65 6.65
C ALA A 31 -2.90 -11.78 5.43
N LEU A 32 -4.16 -11.85 5.00
CA LEU A 32 -4.74 -10.94 4.03
C LEU A 32 -5.31 -9.72 4.76
N VAL A 33 -4.75 -8.55 4.49
CA VAL A 33 -5.20 -7.26 5.03
C VAL A 33 -6.03 -6.56 3.96
N SER A 34 -7.34 -6.44 4.19
CA SER A 34 -8.23 -5.66 3.32
C SER A 34 -8.45 -4.27 3.92
N GLY A 35 -8.48 -3.24 3.08
CA GLY A 35 -8.70 -1.88 3.55
C GLY A 35 -9.05 -0.92 2.43
N ARG A 36 -9.14 0.36 2.80
CA ARG A 36 -9.40 1.45 1.87
C ARG A 36 -8.11 2.22 1.65
N LEU A 37 -7.64 2.26 0.41
CA LEU A 37 -6.52 3.10 0.00
C LEU A 37 -7.09 4.40 -0.58
N THR A 38 -6.57 5.53 -0.09
CA THR A 38 -6.91 6.87 -0.54
C THR A 38 -5.66 7.52 -1.13
N ALA A 39 -5.72 7.90 -2.40
CA ALA A 39 -4.69 8.69 -3.05
C ALA A 39 -5.35 9.68 -4.01
N ARG A 40 -4.83 10.92 -4.06
CA ARG A 40 -5.40 12.00 -4.89
C ARG A 40 -6.90 12.24 -4.67
N GLY A 41 -7.34 12.19 -3.41
CA GLY A 41 -8.76 12.31 -3.03
C GLY A 41 -9.66 11.13 -3.44
N LYS A 42 -9.15 10.14 -4.19
CA LYS A 42 -9.90 8.96 -4.63
C LYS A 42 -9.66 7.80 -3.69
N THR A 43 -10.74 7.09 -3.32
CA THR A 43 -10.68 5.98 -2.35
C THR A 43 -11.21 4.69 -2.95
N PHE A 44 -10.42 3.62 -2.90
CA PHE A 44 -10.82 2.28 -3.38
C PHE A 44 -10.47 1.17 -2.38
N PRO A 45 -11.20 0.05 -2.40
CA PRO A 45 -10.82 -1.13 -1.64
C PRO A 45 -9.57 -1.76 -2.25
N GLU A 46 -8.56 -2.00 -1.42
CA GLU A 46 -7.32 -2.68 -1.78
C GLU A 46 -7.01 -3.80 -0.80
N LYS A 47 -6.20 -4.76 -1.26
CA LYS A 47 -5.78 -5.92 -0.48
C LYS A 47 -4.27 -6.04 -0.49
N PHE A 48 -3.70 -6.26 0.69
CA PHE A 48 -2.28 -6.50 0.88
C PHE A 48 -2.08 -7.82 1.60
N THR A 49 -1.05 -8.56 1.21
CA THR A 49 -0.61 -9.75 1.93
C THR A 49 0.47 -9.32 2.91
N ALA A 50 0.27 -9.61 4.20
CA ALA A 50 1.26 -9.42 5.23
C ALA A 50 1.84 -10.78 5.62
N GLU A 51 3.16 -10.89 5.61
CA GLU A 51 3.91 -12.05 6.07
C GLU A 51 4.74 -11.66 7.30
N LEU A 52 4.62 -12.46 8.36
CA LEU A 52 5.40 -12.32 9.58
C LEU A 52 6.85 -12.74 9.31
N GLY A 53 7.73 -11.76 9.14
CA GLY A 53 9.16 -11.98 8.92
C GLY A 53 9.96 -12.25 10.20
N GLY A 54 9.35 -12.06 11.38
CA GLY A 54 9.94 -12.46 12.65
C GLY A 54 9.45 -11.65 13.85
N LEU A 55 9.57 -12.27 15.02
CA LEU A 55 9.30 -11.67 16.32
C LEU A 55 10.56 -11.82 17.18
N LYS A 56 11.19 -10.71 17.57
CA LYS A 56 12.38 -10.71 18.45
C LYS A 56 12.30 -9.56 19.44
N ALA A 57 12.46 -9.86 20.74
CA ALA A 57 12.65 -8.89 21.81
C ALA A 57 11.71 -7.66 21.73
N GLY A 58 10.40 -7.88 21.62
CA GLY A 58 9.40 -6.81 21.53
C GLY A 58 9.29 -6.11 20.17
N THR A 59 10.08 -6.53 19.18
CA THR A 59 10.01 -6.07 17.80
C THR A 59 9.31 -7.11 16.93
N ILE A 60 8.32 -6.68 16.15
CA ILE A 60 7.63 -7.48 15.16
C ILE A 60 7.93 -6.94 13.76
N LYS A 61 8.31 -7.84 12.84
CA LYS A 61 8.61 -7.49 11.45
C LYS A 61 7.56 -8.12 10.54
N PHE A 62 6.99 -7.32 9.66
CA PHE A 62 6.13 -7.78 8.58
C PHE A 62 6.73 -7.42 7.23
N HIS A 63 6.67 -8.36 6.29
CA HIS A 63 6.82 -8.07 4.87
C HIS A 63 5.42 -7.93 4.28
N VAL A 64 5.15 -6.81 3.60
CA VAL A 64 3.83 -6.49 3.06
C VAL A 64 3.95 -6.32 1.56
N THR A 65 3.15 -7.08 0.83
CA THR A 65 3.09 -7.02 -0.63
C THR A 65 1.68 -6.72 -1.12
N GLY A 66 1.59 -6.06 -2.27
CA GLY A 66 0.32 -5.80 -2.93
C GLY A 66 0.50 -5.18 -4.30
N LYS A 67 -0.55 -5.24 -5.12
CA LYS A 67 -0.56 -4.67 -6.47
C LYS A 67 -1.73 -3.72 -6.58
N VAL A 68 -1.46 -2.48 -6.98
CA VAL A 68 -2.47 -1.42 -7.08
C VAL A 68 -2.45 -0.82 -8.48
N LEU A 69 -3.64 -0.59 -9.05
CA LEU A 69 -3.77 0.09 -10.34
C LEU A 69 -3.72 1.61 -10.14
N ARG A 70 -2.63 2.25 -10.60
CA ARG A 70 -2.44 3.70 -10.41
C ARG A 70 -3.46 4.54 -11.19
N SER A 71 -4.01 4.01 -12.28
CA SER A 71 -5.06 4.67 -13.06
C SER A 71 -6.33 4.94 -12.26
N ARG A 72 -6.68 4.07 -11.30
CA ARG A 72 -7.85 4.28 -10.42
C ARG A 72 -7.73 5.58 -9.65
N TYR A 73 -6.51 5.99 -9.33
CA TYR A 73 -6.19 7.20 -8.58
C TYR A 73 -5.89 8.41 -9.48
N GLY A 74 -6.17 8.31 -10.79
CA GLY A 74 -5.94 9.38 -11.77
C GLY A 74 -4.47 9.59 -12.15
N MET A 75 -3.61 8.61 -11.86
CA MET A 75 -2.18 8.66 -12.22
C MET A 75 -1.97 8.03 -13.60
N ASP A 76 -2.67 8.51 -14.63
CA ASP A 76 -2.73 7.87 -15.96
C ASP A 76 -1.58 8.26 -16.89
N VAL A 77 -0.76 9.22 -16.48
CA VAL A 77 0.30 9.78 -17.33
C VAL A 77 1.27 8.69 -17.80
N GLY A 78 1.49 8.67 -19.11
CA GLY A 78 2.38 7.75 -19.81
C GLY A 78 1.88 6.31 -19.91
N THR A 79 0.58 6.04 -19.74
CA THR A 79 0.00 4.77 -20.24
C THR A 79 -0.16 4.83 -21.77
N PRO A 80 0.17 3.76 -22.53
CA PRO A 80 0.60 2.43 -22.10
C PRO A 80 2.12 2.25 -21.91
N ILE A 81 2.93 3.29 -22.10
CA ILE A 81 4.41 3.22 -22.05
C ILE A 81 4.93 2.77 -20.66
N TYR A 82 4.25 3.15 -19.58
CA TYR A 82 4.54 2.72 -18.22
C TYR A 82 3.43 1.83 -17.66
N SER A 83 3.83 0.78 -16.94
CA SER A 83 2.91 -0.15 -16.26
C SER A 83 1.86 0.61 -15.44
N ASN A 84 0.61 0.14 -15.54
CA ASN A 84 -0.48 0.63 -14.71
C ASN A 84 -0.47 -0.01 -13.30
N ILE A 85 0.33 -1.06 -13.11
CA ILE A 85 0.44 -1.76 -11.83
C ILE A 85 1.60 -1.18 -11.06
N VAL A 86 1.33 -0.77 -9.83
CA VAL A 86 2.33 -0.43 -8.82
C VAL A 86 2.46 -1.63 -7.89
N ASP A 87 3.66 -2.19 -7.83
CA ASP A 87 4.02 -3.23 -6.87
C ASP A 87 4.44 -2.56 -5.55
N PHE A 88 3.65 -2.80 -4.51
CA PHE A 88 4.03 -2.49 -3.14
C PHE A 88 4.85 -3.66 -2.61
N ASP A 89 6.09 -3.37 -2.23
CA ASP A 89 7.00 -4.27 -1.53
C ASP A 89 7.57 -3.50 -0.35
N MET A 90 7.07 -3.79 0.84
CA MET A 90 7.34 -3.00 2.04
C MET A 90 7.80 -3.89 3.19
N THR A 91 8.77 -3.41 3.95
CA THR A 91 9.12 -3.99 5.25
C THR A 91 8.64 -3.06 6.35
N LEU A 92 7.73 -3.54 7.19
CA LEU A 92 7.22 -2.83 8.35
C LEU A 92 7.82 -3.42 9.63
N THR A 93 8.28 -2.56 10.53
CA THR A 93 8.81 -2.96 11.83
C THR A 93 8.05 -2.23 12.93
N GLY A 94 7.31 -2.97 13.75
CA GLY A 94 6.66 -2.45 14.95
C GLY A 94 7.51 -2.75 16.18
N LYS A 95 7.69 -1.78 17.07
CA LYS A 95 8.28 -1.99 18.40
C LYS A 95 7.18 -1.81 19.44
N ARG A 96 7.05 -2.78 20.34
CA ARG A 96 6.22 -2.64 21.54
C ARG A 96 6.95 -1.71 22.50
N GLY A 97 6.37 -0.54 22.75
CA GLY A 97 6.79 0.39 23.81
C GLY A 97 6.31 -0.05 25.18
#